data_AF-C5FFV5-F1
#
_entry.id   AF-C5FFV5-F1
#
_cell.length_a   1.000
_cell.length_b   1.000
_cell.length_c   1.000
_cell.angle_alpha   90.00
_cell.angle_beta   90.00
_cell.angle_gamma   90.00
#
_symmetry.space_group_name_H-M   'P 1'
#
loop_
_entity.id
_entity.type
_entity.pdbx_description
1 polymer ?
#
loop_
_entity_poly.entity_id
_entity_poly.type
_entity_poly.pdbx_seq_one_letter_code
_entity_poly.pdbx_strand_id
1 'polypeptide(L)'
;MVKPLVLSSGLGRAGYRTRLAVQALTLLVLLWTFSLWTQTEALEQDRLVEKRVDVFRDLESLLHAHRASNRKLSDHDSIYEAPDIFRSLNETSDASESANSVYVLLSTHVSRPRHWMRKSIARLLSLIGGSNQAILAAAIFIAMTTVQFLFPKSGQSANGASPGPRSPMHLSPILVDSRDKKVNGGPRPVLVKNKTLNGRPNDDEVRAMSDEKVAELGSRGTVPLYSLEKLLQDPARAVSVRRKAISRHECMSLSNFSLEKSNLPHDGYDYGKVLGACCENVIGYMPLPVGVAGPLNVDGTRIFIPMATTEGALVASTNRGCAAINSGGGVVTALLADGMTRGPTVRFRNLQRASEAKAWLDSEHGYRSIEAAFNSTSRFGRLQSARSVIVGSELFIRFKSFTGDAMGMNMMSKGVEKALAAMAENGFEDMHVTSLSGNYCTDKKSAGVNWVEGRGKSISAQATIPGEVVRTALKTDVDTLVDLNRSKNLTGSAVAGSIGGFNAHAANIVTAIFIATGQDPAQNVASSSCLTTMTKVGEDLQISVYMPSIEVGTVGGGTILAPQQAMLDLMGVRGSKEESPGENAQKLARIVASGVLAGELSLCSALAAGSLVRSHMAHNRK
;
A
#
# COMPACT_ATOMS: atom_id res chain seq x y z
N MET A 1 -44.92 30.00 -13.26
CA MET A 1 -45.84 28.85 -13.03
C MET A 1 -45.02 27.59 -12.81
N VAL A 2 -44.74 27.19 -11.57
CA VAL A 2 -44.65 25.79 -11.08
C VAL A 2 -44.87 25.83 -9.55
N LYS A 3 -45.81 25.04 -9.04
CA LYS A 3 -46.17 24.93 -7.60
C LYS A 3 -45.09 24.21 -6.78
N PRO A 4 -44.96 24.50 -5.47
CA PRO A 4 -44.09 23.74 -4.56
C PRO A 4 -44.74 22.41 -4.16
N LEU A 5 -43.98 21.33 -4.20
CA LEU A 5 -44.36 20.06 -3.58
C LEU A 5 -44.16 20.18 -2.06
N VAL A 6 -45.26 20.04 -1.33
CA VAL A 6 -45.29 19.94 0.14
C VAL A 6 -44.72 18.57 0.53
N LEU A 7 -43.60 18.54 1.25
CA LEU A 7 -43.20 17.38 2.04
C LEU A 7 -43.52 17.66 3.51
N SER A 8 -44.46 16.86 4.00
CA SER A 8 -45.01 16.85 5.35
C SER A 8 -43.96 16.53 6.42
N SER A 9 -44.10 17.23 7.54
CA SER A 9 -43.69 16.90 8.91
C SER A 9 -43.24 15.46 9.18
N GLY A 10 -41.99 15.31 9.63
CA GLY A 10 -41.44 14.06 10.17
C GLY A 10 -40.00 14.22 10.66
N LEU A 11 -39.78 15.04 11.70
CA LEU A 11 -38.48 15.09 12.39
C LEU A 11 -38.29 13.80 13.23
N GLY A 12 -37.92 12.72 12.53
CA GLY A 12 -37.44 11.49 13.13
C GLY A 12 -35.99 11.59 13.62
N ARG A 13 -35.52 10.49 14.24
CA ARG A 13 -34.20 10.24 14.89
C ARG A 13 -32.93 10.88 14.28
N ALA A 14 -32.97 11.39 13.05
CA ALA A 14 -31.88 12.12 12.40
C ALA A 14 -31.57 13.47 13.10
N GLY A 15 -32.57 14.26 13.49
CA GLY A 15 -32.34 15.58 14.11
C GLY A 15 -31.65 15.52 15.48
N TYR A 16 -31.92 14.48 16.26
CA TYR A 16 -31.27 14.24 17.56
C TYR A 16 -29.81 13.81 17.40
N ARG A 17 -29.51 13.00 16.38
CA ARG A 17 -28.14 12.55 16.07
C ARG A 17 -27.26 13.71 15.58
N THR A 18 -27.81 14.63 14.79
CA THR A 18 -27.07 15.82 14.35
C THR A 18 -26.76 16.76 15.52
N ARG A 19 -27.70 16.94 16.47
CA ARG A 19 -27.47 17.73 17.69
C ARG A 19 -26.37 17.14 18.58
N LEU A 20 -26.37 15.81 18.78
CA LEU A 20 -25.31 15.14 19.55
C LEU A 20 -23.94 15.19 18.86
N ALA A 21 -23.91 15.08 17.53
CA ALA A 21 -22.66 15.18 16.76
C ALA A 21 -22.05 16.59 16.87
N VAL A 22 -22.88 17.64 16.80
CA VAL A 22 -22.43 19.02 17.00
C VAL A 22 -21.92 19.22 18.43
N GLN A 23 -22.63 18.73 19.46
CA GLN A 23 -22.18 18.83 20.85
C GLN A 23 -20.86 18.11 21.11
N ALA A 24 -20.66 16.92 20.53
CA ALA A 24 -19.40 16.18 20.64
C ALA A 24 -18.24 16.89 19.95
N LEU A 25 -18.50 17.50 18.78
CA LEU A 25 -17.49 18.26 18.05
C LEU A 25 -17.09 19.53 18.81
N THR A 26 -18.06 20.25 19.39
CA THR A 26 -17.79 21.42 20.22
C THR A 26 -16.96 21.06 21.45
N LEU A 27 -17.25 19.93 22.10
CA LEU A 27 -16.49 19.46 23.26
C LEU A 27 -15.04 19.11 22.88
N LEU A 28 -14.83 18.47 21.73
CA LEU A 28 -13.50 18.15 21.20
C LEU A 28 -12.69 19.40 20.88
N VAL A 29 -13.33 20.42 20.30
CA VAL A 29 -12.67 21.71 20.01
C VAL A 29 -12.28 22.40 21.32
N LEU A 30 -13.15 22.42 22.34
CA LEU A 30 -12.87 23.01 23.65
C LEU A 30 -11.71 22.31 24.39
N LEU A 31 -11.65 20.97 24.32
CA LEU A 31 -10.57 20.20 24.91
C LEU A 31 -9.24 20.44 24.18
N TRP A 32 -9.29 20.61 22.86
CA TRP A 32 -8.11 20.90 22.05
C TRP A 32 -7.58 22.33 22.28
N THR A 33 -8.47 23.33 22.36
CA THR A 33 -8.07 24.70 22.68
C THR A 33 -7.54 24.83 24.11
N PHE A 34 -8.10 24.12 25.08
CA PHE A 34 -7.55 24.06 26.44
C PHE A 34 -6.18 23.37 26.51
N SER A 35 -5.97 22.31 25.71
CA SER A 35 -4.66 21.67 25.55
C SER A 35 -3.62 22.60 24.93
N LEU A 36 -4.02 23.45 23.99
CA LEU A 36 -3.14 24.46 23.40
C LEU A 36 -2.81 25.59 24.39
N TRP A 37 -3.80 26.00 25.19
CA TRP A 37 -3.62 27.02 26.23
C TRP A 37 -2.62 26.59 27.32
N THR A 38 -2.62 25.30 27.67
CA THR A 38 -1.71 24.76 28.69
C THR A 38 -0.29 24.44 28.19
N GLN A 39 -0.02 24.54 26.89
CA GLN A 39 1.25 24.14 26.28
C GLN A 39 2.18 25.30 25.84
N THR A 40 1.80 26.56 26.05
CA THR A 40 2.63 27.70 25.62
C THR A 40 3.43 28.33 26.76
N GLU A 41 4.76 28.20 26.70
CA GLU A 41 5.71 29.00 27.48
C GLU A 41 5.69 30.49 27.06
N ALA A 42 6.07 31.37 27.99
CA ALA A 42 5.76 32.79 28.06
C ALA A 42 6.38 33.75 27.01
N LEU A 43 6.89 33.27 25.86
CA LEU A 43 7.70 34.10 24.94
C LEU A 43 7.10 34.43 23.56
N GLU A 44 5.87 34.02 23.24
CA GLU A 44 5.22 34.39 21.96
C GLU A 44 3.78 34.90 22.12
N GLN A 45 3.47 35.70 23.15
CA GLN A 45 2.10 36.17 23.34
C GLN A 45 1.61 37.14 22.24
N ASP A 46 2.45 38.07 21.75
CA ASP A 46 1.94 39.15 20.89
C ASP A 46 1.60 38.73 19.45
N ARG A 47 2.36 37.81 18.84
CA ARG A 47 2.07 37.28 17.48
C ARG A 47 0.90 36.30 17.45
N LEU A 48 0.55 35.71 18.58
CA LEU A 48 -0.59 34.79 18.69
C LEU A 48 -1.91 35.53 18.90
N VAL A 49 -1.91 36.75 19.45
CA VAL A 49 -3.14 37.55 19.65
C VAL A 49 -3.80 37.91 18.32
N GLU A 50 -3.04 38.31 17.30
CA GLU A 50 -3.61 38.61 15.97
C GLU A 50 -4.23 37.37 15.30
N LYS A 51 -3.53 36.22 15.34
CA LYS A 51 -4.07 34.95 14.81
C LYS A 51 -5.29 34.43 15.59
N ARG A 52 -5.39 34.75 16.89
CA ARG A 52 -6.55 34.40 17.73
C ARG A 52 -7.79 35.18 17.30
N VAL A 53 -7.66 36.48 17.03
CA VAL A 53 -8.77 37.35 16.57
C VAL A 53 -9.35 36.87 15.24
N ASP A 54 -8.52 36.38 14.32
CA ASP A 54 -8.98 35.88 13.01
C ASP A 54 -9.79 34.57 13.11
N VAL A 55 -9.35 33.61 13.93
CA VAL A 55 -10.08 32.35 14.16
C VAL A 55 -11.45 32.61 14.81
N PHE A 56 -11.52 33.57 15.74
CA PHE A 56 -12.80 33.94 16.35
C PHE A 56 -13.74 34.66 15.37
N ARG A 57 -13.21 35.49 14.47
CA ARG A 57 -13.98 36.16 13.41
C ARG A 57 -14.56 35.16 12.39
N ASP A 58 -13.80 34.12 12.07
CA ASP A 58 -14.25 33.02 11.19
C ASP A 58 -15.36 32.17 11.83
N LEU A 59 -15.25 31.91 13.14
CA LEU A 59 -16.27 31.21 13.93
C LEU A 59 -17.56 32.01 14.06
N GLU A 60 -17.49 33.32 14.31
CA GLU A 60 -18.65 34.21 14.28
C GLU A 60 -19.32 34.24 12.91
N SER A 61 -18.53 34.25 11.83
CA SER A 61 -19.04 34.22 10.45
C SER A 61 -19.78 32.92 10.14
N LEU A 62 -19.26 31.78 10.60
CA LEU A 62 -19.89 30.46 10.50
C LEU A 62 -21.21 30.38 11.31
N LEU A 63 -21.23 30.94 12.52
CA LEU A 63 -22.42 31.01 13.37
C LEU A 63 -23.49 31.94 12.78
N HIS A 64 -23.09 33.08 12.19
CA HIS A 64 -23.98 33.98 11.46
C HIS A 64 -24.57 33.34 10.21
N ALA A 65 -23.77 32.63 9.42
CA ALA A 65 -24.23 31.87 8.26
C ALA A 65 -25.24 30.76 8.66
N HIS A 66 -25.01 30.13 9.81
CA HIS A 66 -25.94 29.13 10.37
C HIS A 66 -27.26 29.75 10.85
N ARG A 67 -27.23 30.94 11.48
CA ARG A 67 -28.42 31.72 11.85
C ARG A 67 -29.24 32.16 10.63
N ALA A 68 -28.58 32.62 9.57
CA ALA A 68 -29.24 33.05 8.34
C ALA A 68 -29.98 31.89 7.62
N SER A 69 -29.47 30.67 7.77
CA SER A 69 -30.02 29.46 7.15
C SER A 69 -31.25 28.88 7.87
N ASN A 70 -31.53 29.32 9.12
CA ASN A 70 -32.57 28.76 9.98
C ASN A 70 -33.53 29.85 10.51
N ARG A 71 -34.18 30.61 9.63
CA ARG A 71 -35.30 31.51 10.00
C ARG A 71 -36.60 30.73 10.23
N LYS A 72 -36.70 29.99 11.32
CA LYS A 72 -37.96 29.45 11.89
C LYS A 72 -37.70 28.83 13.27
N LEU A 73 -37.27 29.64 14.23
CA LEU A 73 -37.35 29.33 15.65
C LEU A 73 -37.99 30.56 16.31
N SER A 74 -39.16 30.35 16.90
CA SER A 74 -39.95 31.35 17.61
C SER A 74 -39.36 31.70 18.97
N ASP A 75 -39.65 32.92 19.43
CA ASP A 75 -39.12 33.66 20.59
C ASP A 75 -39.31 33.05 22.01
N HIS A 76 -39.11 31.74 22.22
CA HIS A 76 -39.28 31.15 23.56
C HIS A 76 -38.16 30.27 24.14
N ASP A 77 -36.98 30.18 23.50
CA ASP A 77 -35.83 29.50 24.11
C ASP A 77 -34.76 30.51 24.54
N SER A 78 -34.80 30.89 25.82
CA SER A 78 -33.79 31.70 26.51
C SER A 78 -32.49 30.90 26.73
N ILE A 79 -31.71 30.70 25.67
CA ILE A 79 -30.35 30.12 25.76
C ILE A 79 -29.41 30.91 24.86
N TYR A 80 -29.20 32.19 25.15
CA TYR A 80 -28.15 33.00 24.50
C TYR A 80 -27.63 34.10 25.43
N GLU A 81 -26.93 33.70 26.49
CA GLU A 81 -26.06 34.58 27.29
C GLU A 81 -24.60 34.07 27.27
N ALA A 82 -24.12 33.62 26.11
CA ALA A 82 -22.71 33.29 25.93
C ALA A 82 -21.76 34.52 25.95
N PRO A 83 -22.12 35.71 25.40
CA PRO A 83 -21.14 36.81 25.27
C PRO A 83 -20.60 37.35 26.60
N ASP A 84 -21.44 37.47 27.64
CA ASP A 84 -21.03 38.09 28.91
C ASP A 84 -20.15 37.17 29.77
N ILE A 85 -20.29 35.84 29.62
CA ILE A 85 -19.47 34.84 30.31
C ILE A 85 -18.07 34.72 29.68
N PHE A 86 -17.96 34.86 28.35
CA PHE A 86 -16.67 34.86 27.66
C PHE A 86 -15.83 36.11 27.98
N ARG A 87 -16.47 37.22 28.37
CA ARG A 87 -15.78 38.42 28.85
C ARG A 87 -15.10 38.18 30.20
N SER A 88 -15.74 37.45 31.12
CA SER A 88 -15.18 37.16 32.45
C SER A 88 -13.99 36.18 32.41
N LEU A 89 -13.99 35.24 31.45
CA LEU A 89 -12.87 34.31 31.23
C LEU A 89 -11.63 34.98 30.65
N ASN A 90 -11.78 36.13 30.01
CA ASN A 90 -10.68 36.89 29.41
C ASN A 90 -9.98 37.82 30.41
N GLU A 91 -10.56 38.02 31.60
CA GLU A 91 -10.08 38.94 32.64
C GLU A 91 -9.42 38.24 33.86
N THR A 92 -9.39 36.90 33.90
CA THR A 92 -8.86 36.14 35.04
C THR A 92 -7.54 35.43 34.71
N SER A 93 -6.49 35.67 35.53
CA SER A 93 -5.14 35.12 35.33
C SER A 93 -4.87 33.83 36.11
N ASP A 94 -5.85 33.27 36.83
CA ASP A 94 -5.69 32.09 37.69
C ASP A 94 -6.42 30.86 37.12
N ALA A 95 -5.68 29.77 36.90
CA ALA A 95 -6.15 28.54 36.28
C ALA A 95 -7.12 27.74 37.19
N SER A 96 -7.11 27.98 38.50
CA SER A 96 -7.93 27.24 39.46
C SER A 96 -9.41 27.66 39.46
N GLU A 97 -9.70 28.95 39.31
CA GLU A 97 -11.07 29.48 39.17
C GLU A 97 -11.71 29.12 37.82
N SER A 98 -10.89 29.06 36.77
CA SER A 98 -11.32 28.65 35.43
C SER A 98 -11.82 27.20 35.39
N ALA A 99 -11.16 26.30 36.11
CA ALA A 99 -11.55 24.89 36.21
C ALA A 99 -12.89 24.71 36.96
N ASN A 100 -13.15 25.54 37.97
CA ASN A 100 -14.38 25.47 38.76
C ASN A 100 -15.60 25.95 37.95
N SER A 101 -15.41 26.98 37.11
CA SER A 101 -16.44 27.47 36.17
C SER A 101 -16.80 26.44 35.09
N VAL A 102 -15.80 25.72 34.56
CA VAL A 102 -16.02 24.61 33.61
C VAL A 102 -16.74 23.43 34.27
N TYR A 103 -16.44 23.12 35.53
CA TYR A 103 -17.12 22.07 36.29
C TYR A 103 -18.61 22.39 36.53
N VAL A 104 -18.94 23.64 36.87
CA VAL A 104 -20.33 24.11 37.01
C VAL A 104 -21.08 24.01 35.67
N LEU A 105 -20.43 24.34 34.56
CA LEU A 105 -20.97 24.22 33.19
C LEU A 105 -21.34 22.78 32.82
N LEU A 106 -20.46 21.82 33.13
CA LEU A 106 -20.68 20.39 32.88
C LEU A 106 -21.79 19.80 33.76
N SER A 107 -21.97 20.32 34.98
CA SER A 107 -22.96 19.84 35.93
C SER A 107 -24.40 20.29 35.61
N THR A 108 -24.55 21.43 34.93
CA THR A 108 -25.85 22.02 34.55
C THR A 108 -26.37 21.52 33.21
N HIS A 109 -25.49 21.12 32.27
CA HIS A 109 -25.86 20.78 30.90
C HIS A 109 -26.03 19.27 30.61
N VAL A 110 -25.72 18.38 31.57
CA VAL A 110 -25.95 16.93 31.44
C VAL A 110 -27.17 16.52 32.24
N SER A 111 -28.31 16.32 31.56
CA SER A 111 -29.54 15.83 32.18
C SER A 111 -29.34 14.40 32.73
N ARG A 112 -29.13 14.33 34.05
CA ARG A 112 -29.10 13.17 34.96
C ARG A 112 -28.17 12.00 34.55
N PRO A 113 -26.90 12.01 34.97
CA PRO A 113 -26.05 10.81 34.91
C PRO A 113 -26.55 9.76 35.91
N ARG A 114 -26.74 8.51 35.46
CA ARG A 114 -27.10 7.38 36.32
C ARG A 114 -26.05 7.17 37.43
N HIS A 115 -26.51 6.84 38.64
CA HIS A 115 -25.74 6.78 39.89
C HIS A 115 -24.43 5.95 39.81
N TRP A 116 -24.38 4.93 38.95
CA TRP A 116 -23.18 4.12 38.73
C TRP A 116 -22.04 4.85 38.00
N MET A 117 -22.36 5.80 37.11
CA MET A 117 -21.38 6.61 36.37
C MET A 117 -20.68 7.60 37.30
N ARG A 118 -21.41 8.17 38.28
CA ARG A 118 -20.83 9.01 39.35
C ARG A 118 -19.83 8.24 40.23
N LYS A 119 -20.14 6.99 40.61
CA LYS A 119 -19.24 6.14 41.42
C LYS A 119 -17.99 5.70 40.66
N SER A 120 -18.10 5.47 39.35
CA SER A 120 -16.98 5.05 38.50
C SER A 120 -16.01 6.20 38.24
N ILE A 121 -16.52 7.41 37.99
CA ILE A 121 -15.71 8.62 37.83
C ILE A 121 -15.01 9.00 39.14
N ALA A 122 -15.70 8.94 40.28
CA ALA A 122 -15.11 9.21 41.59
C ALA A 122 -13.98 8.21 41.96
N ARG A 123 -14.15 6.92 41.64
CA ARG A 123 -13.08 5.91 41.82
C ARG A 123 -11.90 6.11 40.87
N LEU A 124 -12.16 6.53 39.63
CA LEU A 124 -11.12 6.78 38.64
C LEU A 124 -10.28 8.01 39.03
N LEU A 125 -10.93 9.08 39.50
CA LEU A 125 -10.28 10.29 39.99
C LEU A 125 -9.47 10.05 41.27
N SER A 126 -9.89 9.13 42.14
CA SER A 126 -9.10 8.76 43.33
C SER A 126 -7.89 7.87 43.04
N LEU A 127 -7.82 7.23 41.86
CA LEU A 127 -6.73 6.34 41.45
C LEU A 127 -5.61 7.07 40.68
N ILE A 128 -5.86 8.30 40.22
CA ILE A 128 -4.94 9.05 39.37
C ILE A 128 -4.25 10.12 40.22
N GLY A 129 -3.09 9.76 40.76
CA GLY A 129 -2.15 10.72 41.32
C GLY A 129 -1.54 11.57 40.21
N GLY A 130 -2.03 12.80 40.06
CA GLY A 130 -1.23 13.99 39.72
C GLY A 130 -0.37 13.99 38.45
N SER A 131 -0.89 13.60 37.28
CA SER A 131 -0.23 13.94 36.01
C SER A 131 -1.22 14.25 34.88
N ASN A 132 -1.01 15.39 34.20
CA ASN A 132 -1.90 15.92 33.15
C ASN A 132 -2.10 14.95 31.96
N GLN A 133 -1.16 14.01 31.73
CA GLN A 133 -1.31 12.98 30.70
C GLN A 133 -2.32 11.89 31.04
N ALA A 134 -2.51 11.59 32.34
CA ALA A 134 -3.48 10.59 32.77
C ALA A 134 -4.93 11.07 32.62
N ILE A 135 -5.16 12.39 32.78
CA ILE A 135 -6.46 13.03 32.56
C ILE A 135 -6.83 13.01 31.07
N LEU A 136 -5.87 13.28 30.19
CA LEU A 136 -6.06 13.21 28.74
C LEU A 136 -6.36 11.78 28.25
N ALA A 137 -5.64 10.78 28.78
CA ALA A 137 -5.89 9.37 28.47
C ALA A 137 -7.28 8.92 28.94
N ALA A 138 -7.73 9.35 30.13
CA ALA A 138 -9.06 9.05 30.64
C ALA A 138 -10.16 9.73 29.80
N ALA A 139 -9.96 10.97 29.37
CA ALA A 139 -10.92 11.68 28.51
C ALA A 139 -11.05 11.02 27.13
N ILE A 140 -9.94 10.59 26.52
CA ILE A 140 -9.92 9.87 25.24
C ILE A 140 -10.63 8.52 25.38
N PHE A 141 -10.36 7.79 26.47
CA PHE A 141 -10.99 6.49 26.72
C PHE A 141 -12.51 6.60 26.90
N ILE A 142 -12.97 7.62 27.63
CA ILE A 142 -14.41 7.90 27.83
C ILE A 142 -15.07 8.31 26.50
N ALA A 143 -14.41 9.13 25.69
CA ALA A 143 -14.90 9.50 24.36
C ALA A 143 -15.03 8.29 23.43
N MET A 144 -14.01 7.41 23.40
CA MET A 144 -14.01 6.20 22.56
C MET A 144 -15.09 5.19 22.97
N THR A 145 -15.27 4.97 24.28
CA THR A 145 -16.33 4.06 24.77
C THR A 145 -17.72 4.63 24.52
N THR A 146 -17.90 5.95 24.63
CA THR A 146 -19.18 6.60 24.33
C THR A 146 -19.54 6.51 22.84
N VAL A 147 -18.56 6.64 21.94
CA VAL A 147 -18.74 6.48 20.49
C VAL A 147 -19.08 5.04 20.10
N GLN A 148 -18.43 4.03 20.72
CA GLN A 148 -18.75 2.62 20.48
C GLN A 148 -20.17 2.24 20.93
N PHE A 149 -20.68 2.84 22.01
CA PHE A 149 -22.05 2.58 22.49
C PHE A 149 -23.14 3.30 21.68
N LEU A 150 -22.80 4.41 21.03
CA LEU A 150 -23.75 5.17 20.19
C LEU A 150 -23.89 4.59 18.76
N PHE A 151 -22.94 3.75 18.32
CA PHE A 151 -22.96 3.08 17.01
C PHE A 151 -22.55 1.59 17.08
N PRO A 152 -23.43 0.69 17.53
CA PRO A 152 -23.15 -0.74 17.48
C PRO A 152 -23.13 -1.25 16.03
N LYS A 153 -22.13 -2.07 15.69
CA LYS A 153 -22.03 -2.77 14.40
C LYS A 153 -23.26 -3.66 14.20
N SER A 154 -23.94 -3.49 13.08
CA SER A 154 -25.05 -4.32 12.64
C SER A 154 -24.57 -5.73 12.26
N GLY A 155 -25.10 -6.75 12.93
CA GLY A 155 -25.13 -8.12 12.42
C GLY A 155 -24.38 -9.14 13.26
N GLN A 156 -25.01 -9.62 14.36
CA GLN A 156 -24.94 -11.02 14.78
C GLN A 156 -26.08 -11.31 15.76
N SER A 157 -26.86 -12.35 15.43
CA SER A 157 -27.98 -12.88 16.21
C SER A 157 -27.46 -13.54 17.48
N ALA A 158 -28.00 -13.15 18.64
CA ALA A 158 -27.64 -13.70 19.95
C ALA A 158 -28.66 -14.76 20.37
N ASN A 159 -28.26 -16.03 20.33
CA ASN A 159 -28.82 -17.06 21.21
C ASN A 159 -28.03 -17.05 22.52
N GLY A 160 -28.74 -16.91 23.64
CA GLY A 160 -28.18 -16.74 24.97
C GLY A 160 -27.61 -18.02 25.59
N ALA A 161 -26.52 -17.86 26.35
CA ALA A 161 -26.19 -18.65 27.53
C ALA A 161 -25.07 -17.93 28.33
N SER A 162 -25.27 -17.80 29.64
CA SER A 162 -24.37 -17.14 30.60
C SER A 162 -23.02 -17.86 30.78
N PRO A 163 -21.90 -17.17 31.11
CA PRO A 163 -20.63 -17.83 31.38
C PRO A 163 -20.44 -18.13 32.88
N GLY A 164 -20.20 -19.40 33.20
CA GLY A 164 -19.55 -19.83 34.45
C GLY A 164 -18.01 -19.80 34.32
N PRO A 165 -17.26 -19.85 35.44
CA PRO A 165 -15.82 -19.66 35.44
C PRO A 165 -15.09 -20.91 34.93
N ARG A 166 -14.07 -20.73 34.06
CA ARG A 166 -13.16 -21.82 33.63
C ARG A 166 -11.77 -21.64 34.23
N SER A 167 -11.30 -22.68 34.89
CA SER A 167 -9.93 -22.89 35.39
C SER A 167 -8.94 -23.11 34.24
N PRO A 168 -7.62 -22.85 34.42
CA PRO A 168 -6.63 -22.99 33.37
C PRO A 168 -6.19 -24.45 33.20
N MET A 169 -6.09 -24.91 31.96
CA MET A 169 -5.59 -26.25 31.63
C MET A 169 -4.22 -26.13 30.95
N HIS A 170 -3.23 -26.81 31.54
CA HIS A 170 -1.88 -27.01 31.02
C HIS A 170 -1.89 -27.66 29.63
N LEU A 171 -1.02 -27.21 28.73
CA LEU A 171 -0.69 -27.90 27.48
C LEU A 171 0.81 -28.17 27.42
N SER A 172 1.16 -29.46 27.37
CA SER A 172 2.52 -29.96 27.12
C SER A 172 2.84 -29.97 25.63
N PRO A 173 4.11 -29.82 25.21
CA PRO A 173 4.49 -29.77 23.80
C PRO A 173 4.51 -31.16 23.14
N ILE A 174 3.98 -31.25 21.92
CA ILE A 174 4.06 -32.43 21.05
C ILE A 174 5.38 -32.36 20.27
N LEU A 175 6.26 -33.33 20.51
CA LEU A 175 7.44 -33.64 19.70
C LEU A 175 6.99 -34.31 18.39
N VAL A 176 7.53 -33.85 17.25
CA VAL A 176 7.38 -34.52 15.96
C VAL A 176 8.68 -35.26 15.66
N ASP A 177 8.61 -36.59 15.70
CA ASP A 177 9.67 -37.51 15.26
C ASP A 177 9.81 -37.47 13.73
N SER A 178 11.04 -37.51 13.25
CA SER A 178 11.41 -37.35 11.84
C SER A 178 11.99 -38.64 11.30
N ARG A 179 11.17 -39.43 10.57
CA ARG A 179 11.65 -40.45 9.63
C ARG A 179 10.77 -40.51 8.38
N ASP A 180 11.40 -40.18 7.26
CA ASP A 180 11.12 -40.53 5.85
C ASP A 180 9.67 -40.51 5.31
N LYS A 181 9.43 -39.58 4.37
CA LYS A 181 9.13 -39.89 2.95
C LYS A 181 9.02 -38.63 2.09
N LYS A 182 9.62 -38.69 0.89
CA LYS A 182 9.55 -37.71 -0.22
C LYS A 182 8.14 -37.13 -0.40
N VAL A 183 7.98 -35.81 -0.34
CA VAL A 183 6.79 -35.12 -0.87
C VAL A 183 7.18 -33.77 -1.51
N ASN A 184 7.10 -33.73 -2.84
CA ASN A 184 6.88 -32.49 -3.59
C ASN A 184 5.44 -32.02 -3.33
N GLY A 185 5.27 -30.81 -2.81
CA GLY A 185 3.95 -30.19 -2.70
C GLY A 185 3.96 -28.94 -1.84
N GLY A 186 3.79 -27.77 -2.46
CA GLY A 186 3.53 -26.52 -1.74
C GLY A 186 2.25 -26.60 -0.89
N PRO A 187 1.98 -25.58 -0.04
CA PRO A 187 0.90 -25.63 0.92
C PRO A 187 -0.44 -25.78 0.21
N ARG A 188 -1.07 -26.95 0.40
CA ARG A 188 -2.46 -27.18 0.00
C ARG A 188 -3.35 -26.23 0.80
N PRO A 189 -4.33 -25.56 0.18
CA PRO A 189 -5.32 -24.79 0.92
C PRO A 189 -5.98 -25.71 1.94
N VAL A 190 -6.18 -25.21 3.16
CA VAL A 190 -6.97 -25.91 4.18
C VAL A 190 -8.35 -26.16 3.59
N LEU A 191 -8.58 -27.39 3.15
CA LEU A 191 -9.90 -27.87 2.80
C LEU A 191 -10.74 -27.71 4.07
N VAL A 192 -11.69 -26.78 4.03
CA VAL A 192 -12.94 -26.95 4.78
C VAL A 192 -13.40 -28.35 4.41
N LYS A 193 -13.38 -29.28 5.37
CA LYS A 193 -13.96 -30.62 5.24
C LYS A 193 -15.46 -30.43 5.04
N ASN A 194 -15.86 -30.13 3.81
CA ASN A 194 -17.24 -30.28 3.39
C ASN A 194 -17.57 -31.76 3.50
N LYS A 195 -18.74 -32.03 4.09
CA LYS A 195 -19.39 -33.33 4.19
C LYS A 195 -19.06 -34.21 2.98
N THR A 196 -18.72 -35.46 3.25
CA THR A 196 -18.67 -36.59 2.31
C THR A 196 -19.70 -36.41 1.18
N LEU A 197 -19.23 -35.98 0.00
CA LEU A 197 -20.01 -35.94 -1.23
C LEU A 197 -20.08 -37.37 -1.79
N ASN A 198 -21.00 -38.17 -1.27
CA ASN A 198 -21.47 -39.35 -2.01
C ASN A 198 -22.12 -38.83 -3.30
N GLY A 199 -21.50 -39.05 -4.46
CA GLY A 199 -22.07 -38.71 -5.78
C GLY A 199 -21.30 -37.69 -6.64
N ARG A 200 -20.02 -37.40 -6.36
CA ARG A 200 -19.18 -36.66 -7.32
C ARG A 200 -18.86 -37.58 -8.53
N PRO A 201 -19.15 -37.17 -9.77
CA PRO A 201 -18.76 -37.93 -10.95
C PRO A 201 -17.24 -38.07 -11.03
N ASN A 202 -16.76 -39.19 -11.57
CA ASN A 202 -15.34 -39.40 -11.78
C ASN A 202 -14.78 -38.45 -12.88
N ASP A 203 -13.46 -38.32 -12.96
CA ASP A 203 -12.83 -37.33 -13.85
C ASP A 203 -13.17 -37.57 -15.34
N ASP A 204 -13.32 -38.83 -15.76
CA ASP A 204 -13.68 -39.18 -17.14
C ASP A 204 -15.15 -38.89 -17.44
N GLU A 205 -16.04 -39.14 -16.47
CA GLU A 205 -17.45 -38.76 -16.54
C GLU A 205 -17.60 -37.24 -16.68
N VAL A 206 -16.89 -36.44 -15.86
CA VAL A 206 -16.94 -34.97 -15.96
C VAL A 206 -16.42 -34.50 -17.32
N ARG A 207 -15.37 -35.12 -17.85
CA ARG A 207 -14.79 -34.76 -19.16
C ARG A 207 -15.77 -35.00 -20.30
N ALA A 208 -16.52 -36.10 -20.23
CA ALA A 208 -17.52 -36.49 -21.22
C ALA A 208 -18.85 -35.74 -21.12
N MET A 209 -19.13 -35.06 -20.00
CA MET A 209 -20.35 -34.27 -19.81
C MET A 209 -20.39 -33.03 -20.72
N SER A 210 -21.61 -32.56 -21.03
CA SER A 210 -21.81 -31.25 -21.65
C SER A 210 -21.41 -30.11 -20.72
N ASP A 211 -21.03 -28.98 -21.30
CA ASP A 211 -20.67 -27.77 -20.55
C ASP A 211 -21.79 -27.32 -19.62
N GLU A 212 -23.05 -27.44 -20.06
CA GLU A 212 -24.22 -27.08 -19.28
C GLU A 212 -24.33 -27.92 -18.01
N LYS A 213 -24.02 -29.21 -18.11
CA LYS A 213 -24.08 -30.14 -16.98
C LYS A 213 -22.94 -29.90 -16.01
N VAL A 214 -21.71 -29.74 -16.52
CA VAL A 214 -20.56 -29.43 -15.68
C VAL A 214 -20.76 -28.09 -14.96
N ALA A 215 -21.31 -27.10 -15.65
CA ALA A 215 -21.62 -25.80 -15.05
C ALA A 215 -22.70 -25.88 -13.96
N GLU A 216 -23.74 -26.71 -14.13
CA GLU A 216 -24.75 -26.97 -13.08
C GLU A 216 -24.14 -27.63 -11.85
N LEU A 217 -23.29 -28.65 -12.04
CA LEU A 217 -22.58 -29.31 -10.94
C LEU A 217 -21.59 -28.37 -10.25
N GLY A 218 -20.94 -27.50 -11.03
CA GLY A 218 -20.03 -26.47 -10.54
C GLY A 218 -20.75 -25.39 -9.72
N SER A 219 -21.91 -24.91 -10.17
CA SER A 219 -22.67 -23.88 -9.46
C SER A 219 -23.22 -24.35 -8.12
N ARG A 220 -23.45 -25.66 -7.97
CA ARG A 220 -23.86 -26.30 -6.70
C ARG A 220 -22.68 -26.76 -5.83
N GLY A 221 -21.43 -26.53 -6.27
CA GLY A 221 -20.23 -26.95 -5.54
C GLY A 221 -19.95 -28.46 -5.53
N THR A 222 -20.63 -29.25 -6.39
CA THR A 222 -20.38 -30.69 -6.54
C THR A 222 -19.07 -30.95 -7.30
N VAL A 223 -18.78 -30.11 -8.31
CA VAL A 223 -17.48 -30.08 -9.01
C VAL A 223 -16.74 -28.80 -8.62
N PRO A 224 -15.51 -28.89 -8.07
CA PRO A 224 -14.78 -27.70 -7.66
C PRO A 224 -14.27 -26.91 -8.86
N LEU A 225 -14.67 -25.64 -8.96
CA LEU A 225 -14.38 -24.77 -10.11
C LEU A 225 -12.88 -24.58 -10.37
N TYR A 226 -12.03 -24.59 -9.34
CA TYR A 226 -10.57 -24.43 -9.48
C TYR A 226 -9.89 -25.63 -10.16
N SER A 227 -10.58 -26.76 -10.28
CA SER A 227 -10.03 -28.00 -10.82
C SER A 227 -10.43 -28.28 -12.27
N LEU A 228 -11.24 -27.40 -12.88
CA LEU A 228 -11.82 -27.62 -14.20
C LEU A 228 -10.77 -27.81 -15.30
N GLU A 229 -9.65 -27.10 -15.26
CA GLU A 229 -8.56 -27.27 -16.23
C GLU A 229 -8.01 -28.70 -16.20
N LYS A 230 -7.84 -29.27 -15.00
CA LYS A 230 -7.36 -30.65 -14.84
C LYS A 230 -8.42 -31.66 -15.28
N LEU A 231 -9.68 -31.44 -14.92
CA LEU A 231 -10.76 -32.39 -15.20
C LEU A 231 -11.08 -32.45 -16.70
N LEU A 232 -11.25 -31.28 -17.31
CA LEU A 232 -11.66 -31.14 -18.71
C LEU A 232 -10.49 -31.32 -19.68
N GLN A 233 -9.24 -31.19 -19.21
CA GLN A 233 -8.01 -31.23 -20.03
C GLN A 233 -8.02 -30.23 -21.20
N ASP A 234 -8.84 -29.18 -21.06
CA ASP A 234 -9.00 -28.10 -22.02
C ASP A 234 -9.13 -26.80 -21.20
N PRO A 235 -8.04 -26.02 -21.07
CA PRO A 235 -8.05 -24.77 -20.31
C PRO A 235 -9.05 -23.74 -20.85
N ALA A 236 -9.25 -23.65 -22.16
CA ALA A 236 -10.18 -22.68 -22.75
C ALA A 236 -11.64 -23.06 -22.43
N ARG A 237 -11.98 -24.35 -22.60
CA ARG A 237 -13.28 -24.90 -22.17
C ARG A 237 -13.49 -24.72 -20.67
N ALA A 238 -12.47 -24.96 -19.84
CA ALA A 238 -12.55 -24.77 -18.40
C ALA A 238 -12.91 -23.32 -18.00
N VAL A 239 -12.32 -22.32 -18.66
CA VAL A 239 -12.68 -20.91 -18.46
C VAL A 239 -14.13 -20.65 -18.84
N SER A 240 -14.59 -21.15 -20.01
CA SER A 240 -15.97 -20.99 -20.46
C SER A 240 -16.98 -21.64 -19.49
N VAL A 241 -16.75 -22.89 -19.10
CA VAL A 241 -17.58 -23.62 -18.13
C VAL A 241 -17.58 -22.94 -16.76
N ARG A 242 -16.44 -22.42 -16.30
CA ARG A 242 -16.36 -21.66 -15.04
C ARG A 242 -17.23 -20.40 -15.09
N ARG A 243 -17.19 -19.65 -16.20
CA ARG A 243 -18.05 -18.47 -16.40
C ARG A 243 -19.54 -18.84 -16.37
N LYS A 244 -19.93 -19.93 -17.03
CA LYS A 244 -21.29 -20.49 -16.98
C LYS A 244 -21.70 -20.85 -15.54
N ALA A 245 -20.85 -21.56 -14.82
CA ALA A 245 -21.10 -22.00 -13.45
C ALA A 245 -21.28 -20.81 -12.49
N ILE A 246 -20.39 -19.81 -12.56
CA ILE A 246 -20.48 -18.59 -11.74
C ILE A 246 -21.76 -17.82 -12.05
N SER A 247 -22.12 -17.69 -13.32
CA SER A 247 -23.35 -16.98 -13.74
C SER A 247 -24.63 -17.61 -13.18
N ARG A 248 -24.60 -18.90 -12.86
CA ARG A 248 -25.71 -19.68 -12.30
C ARG A 248 -25.60 -19.87 -10.79
N HIS A 249 -24.53 -19.36 -10.17
CA HIS A 249 -24.32 -19.48 -8.73
C HIS A 249 -25.33 -18.62 -7.99
N GLU A 250 -25.79 -19.08 -6.82
CA GLU A 250 -26.81 -18.39 -6.02
C GLU A 250 -26.43 -16.93 -5.69
N CYS A 251 -25.14 -16.64 -5.50
CA CYS A 251 -24.63 -15.28 -5.29
C CYS A 251 -24.92 -14.31 -6.44
N MET A 252 -25.20 -14.80 -7.65
CA MET A 252 -25.55 -13.98 -8.81
C MET A 252 -27.05 -13.75 -8.94
N SER A 253 -27.90 -14.43 -8.15
CA SER A 253 -29.37 -14.42 -8.28
C SER A 253 -30.02 -13.05 -8.07
N LEU A 254 -29.36 -12.14 -7.34
CA LEU A 254 -29.82 -10.77 -7.11
C LEU A 254 -29.35 -9.77 -8.18
N SER A 255 -28.57 -10.23 -9.16
CA SER A 255 -28.02 -9.38 -10.22
C SER A 255 -28.60 -9.77 -11.58
N ASN A 256 -28.94 -8.78 -12.42
CA ASN A 256 -29.26 -9.02 -13.84
C ASN A 256 -27.99 -9.26 -14.69
N PHE A 257 -26.84 -9.47 -14.05
CA PHE A 257 -25.55 -9.63 -14.70
C PHE A 257 -25.25 -11.11 -14.91
N SER A 258 -24.77 -11.45 -16.11
CA SER A 258 -24.29 -12.79 -16.45
C SER A 258 -22.83 -12.68 -16.85
N LEU A 259 -21.95 -13.37 -16.12
CA LEU A 259 -20.53 -13.42 -16.46
C LEU A 259 -20.32 -14.13 -17.80
N GLU A 260 -21.10 -15.18 -18.09
CA GLU A 260 -21.11 -15.91 -19.36
C GLU A 260 -21.28 -14.96 -20.55
N LYS A 261 -22.26 -14.04 -20.46
CA LYS A 261 -22.59 -13.06 -21.52
C LYS A 261 -21.89 -11.71 -21.35
N SER A 262 -20.92 -11.60 -20.44
CA SER A 262 -20.25 -10.34 -20.17
C SER A 262 -19.23 -9.98 -21.25
N ASN A 263 -18.91 -8.70 -21.37
CA ASN A 263 -17.86 -8.18 -22.26
C ASN A 263 -16.43 -8.50 -21.79
N LEU A 264 -16.24 -9.18 -20.65
CA LEU A 264 -14.92 -9.66 -20.24
C LEU A 264 -14.48 -10.74 -21.23
N PRO A 265 -13.48 -10.49 -22.10
CA PRO A 265 -13.09 -11.43 -23.13
C PRO A 265 -12.46 -12.67 -22.51
N HIS A 266 -12.58 -13.78 -23.23
CA HIS A 266 -12.00 -15.05 -22.80
C HIS A 266 -11.59 -15.95 -23.97
N ASP A 267 -12.14 -15.74 -25.16
CA ASP A 267 -11.78 -16.51 -26.35
C ASP A 267 -10.43 -16.08 -26.94
N GLY A 268 -9.79 -16.98 -27.69
CA GLY A 268 -8.56 -16.66 -28.45
C GLY A 268 -7.30 -16.41 -27.61
N TYR A 269 -7.30 -16.83 -26.33
CA TYR A 269 -6.17 -16.64 -25.42
C TYR A 269 -5.52 -17.99 -25.04
N ASP A 270 -4.18 -18.04 -25.03
CA ASP A 270 -3.42 -19.22 -24.64
C ASP A 270 -3.37 -19.39 -23.10
N TYR A 271 -4.42 -20.01 -22.55
CA TYR A 271 -4.50 -20.34 -21.13
C TYR A 271 -3.53 -21.44 -20.69
N GLY A 272 -2.93 -22.19 -21.63
CA GLY A 272 -1.96 -23.24 -21.33
C GLY A 272 -0.74 -22.69 -20.60
N LYS A 273 -0.30 -21.49 -20.96
CA LYS A 273 0.81 -20.79 -20.27
C LYS A 273 0.44 -20.15 -18.95
N VAL A 274 -0.86 -19.93 -18.68
CA VAL A 274 -1.33 -19.35 -17.41
C VAL A 274 -1.47 -20.42 -16.33
N LEU A 275 -1.95 -21.61 -16.72
CA LEU A 275 -2.24 -22.71 -15.81
C LEU A 275 -0.99 -23.14 -15.02
N GLY A 276 -1.09 -23.07 -13.70
CA GLY A 276 -0.01 -23.49 -12.80
C GLY A 276 1.19 -22.53 -12.77
N ALA A 277 1.08 -21.35 -13.39
CA ALA A 277 2.18 -20.40 -13.48
C ALA A 277 1.79 -18.96 -13.12
N CYS A 278 0.64 -18.45 -13.59
CA CYS A 278 0.32 -17.02 -13.49
C CYS A 278 -1.00 -16.70 -12.79
N CYS A 279 -2.02 -17.55 -12.88
CA CYS A 279 -3.33 -17.27 -12.29
C CYS A 279 -4.15 -18.54 -12.09
N GLU A 280 -4.98 -18.56 -11.05
CA GLU A 280 -5.95 -19.61 -10.73
C GLU A 280 -7.38 -19.11 -10.93
N ASN A 281 -8.35 -20.03 -11.08
CA ASN A 281 -9.77 -19.70 -11.24
C ASN A 281 -10.05 -18.70 -12.37
N VAL A 282 -9.33 -18.83 -13.49
CA VAL A 282 -9.38 -17.90 -14.61
C VAL A 282 -10.78 -17.80 -15.21
N ILE A 283 -11.28 -16.57 -15.40
CA ILE A 283 -12.61 -16.30 -15.99
C ILE A 283 -12.52 -15.48 -17.29
N GLY A 284 -11.31 -15.27 -17.80
CA GLY A 284 -11.03 -14.41 -18.95
C GLY A 284 -9.73 -13.63 -18.72
N TYR A 285 -9.56 -12.56 -19.48
CA TYR A 285 -8.44 -11.62 -19.33
C TYR A 285 -8.93 -10.18 -19.42
N MET A 286 -8.15 -9.23 -18.89
CA MET A 286 -8.49 -7.81 -18.89
C MET A 286 -7.63 -7.07 -19.92
N PRO A 287 -8.20 -6.61 -21.05
CA PRO A 287 -7.46 -5.79 -22.00
C PRO A 287 -7.10 -4.44 -21.37
N LEU A 288 -5.82 -4.08 -21.46
CA LEU A 288 -5.34 -2.74 -21.11
C LEU A 288 -4.73 -2.09 -22.36
N PRO A 289 -5.04 -0.82 -22.66
CA PRO A 289 -4.40 -0.13 -23.77
C PRO A 289 -2.89 -0.09 -23.59
N VAL A 290 -2.14 -0.41 -24.64
CA VAL A 290 -0.68 -0.33 -24.67
C VAL A 290 -0.27 0.78 -25.64
N GLY A 291 0.35 1.83 -25.11
CA GLY A 291 0.98 2.88 -25.89
C GLY A 291 2.50 2.71 -25.93
N VAL A 292 3.16 3.57 -26.71
CA VAL A 292 4.62 3.61 -26.83
C VAL A 292 5.12 5.03 -26.63
N ALA A 293 6.16 5.19 -25.81
CA ALA A 293 6.89 6.44 -25.66
C ALA A 293 8.30 6.29 -26.25
N GLY A 294 8.77 7.31 -26.98
CA GLY A 294 10.11 7.35 -27.54
C GLY A 294 10.18 7.74 -29.02
N PRO A 295 11.33 7.53 -29.68
CA PRO A 295 12.49 6.83 -29.15
C PRO A 295 13.15 7.62 -28.01
N LEU A 296 13.76 6.94 -27.04
CA LEU A 296 14.64 7.51 -26.03
C LEU A 296 16.05 6.96 -26.25
N ASN A 297 17.06 7.83 -26.29
CA ASN A 297 18.45 7.40 -26.30
C ASN A 297 18.90 7.09 -24.87
N VAL A 298 19.16 5.82 -24.58
CA VAL A 298 19.64 5.34 -23.27
C VAL A 298 21.00 4.69 -23.47
N ASP A 299 22.05 5.26 -22.88
CA ASP A 299 23.42 4.76 -22.98
C ASP A 299 23.87 4.55 -24.45
N GLY A 300 23.49 5.48 -25.33
CA GLY A 300 23.79 5.43 -26.76
C GLY A 300 22.88 4.54 -27.61
N THR A 301 21.92 3.84 -27.00
CA THR A 301 20.95 3.00 -27.71
C THR A 301 19.57 3.65 -27.77
N ARG A 302 19.01 3.82 -28.97
CA ARG A 302 17.63 4.33 -29.14
C ARG A 302 16.63 3.19 -28.93
N ILE A 303 15.71 3.39 -27.99
CA ILE A 303 14.70 2.39 -27.62
C ILE A 303 13.30 3.00 -27.60
N PHE A 304 12.29 2.17 -27.80
CA PHE A 304 10.90 2.51 -27.54
C PHE A 304 10.45 1.87 -26.22
N ILE A 305 9.70 2.62 -25.41
CA ILE A 305 9.25 2.19 -24.09
C ILE A 305 7.76 1.83 -24.18
N PRO A 306 7.38 0.54 -24.05
CA PRO A 306 5.98 0.14 -24.02
C PRO A 306 5.35 0.51 -22.67
N MET A 307 4.12 1.04 -22.70
CA MET A 307 3.41 1.53 -21.54
C MET A 307 1.94 1.08 -21.57
N ALA A 308 1.55 0.17 -20.68
CA ALA A 308 0.17 -0.28 -20.53
C ALA A 308 -0.55 0.57 -19.47
N THR A 309 -1.54 1.37 -19.88
CA THR A 309 -2.23 2.30 -18.97
C THR A 309 -3.62 2.67 -19.46
N THR A 310 -4.48 3.05 -18.53
CA THR A 310 -5.77 3.70 -18.80
C THR A 310 -5.77 5.18 -18.41
N GLU A 311 -4.65 5.71 -17.90
CA GLU A 311 -4.50 7.12 -17.57
C GLU A 311 -4.21 7.93 -18.84
N GLY A 312 -5.15 8.80 -19.22
CA GLY A 312 -4.98 9.72 -20.34
C GLY A 312 -3.79 10.67 -20.12
N ALA A 313 -3.15 11.05 -21.23
CA ALA A 313 -1.93 11.88 -21.29
C ALA A 313 -0.63 11.26 -20.73
N LEU A 314 -0.66 10.14 -20.00
CA LEU A 314 0.55 9.56 -19.40
C LEU A 314 1.63 9.23 -20.46
N VAL A 315 1.25 8.47 -21.49
CA VAL A 315 2.16 8.08 -22.58
C VAL A 315 2.63 9.29 -23.37
N ALA A 316 1.73 10.22 -23.68
CA ALA A 316 2.05 11.45 -24.41
C ALA A 316 3.03 12.35 -23.65
N SER A 317 2.82 12.51 -22.33
CA SER A 317 3.72 13.26 -21.44
C SER A 317 5.10 12.61 -21.38
N THR A 318 5.16 11.28 -21.21
CA THR A 318 6.43 10.53 -21.21
C THR A 318 7.15 10.67 -22.54
N ASN A 319 6.42 10.60 -23.66
CA ASN A 319 6.96 10.81 -25.00
C ASN A 319 7.54 12.21 -25.21
N ARG A 320 6.87 13.25 -24.70
CA ARG A 320 7.38 14.64 -24.71
C ARG A 320 8.70 14.73 -23.92
N GLY A 321 8.77 14.09 -22.76
CA GLY A 321 9.99 14.00 -21.97
C GLY A 321 11.14 13.31 -22.73
N CYS A 322 10.83 12.22 -23.45
CA CYS A 322 11.83 11.52 -24.26
C CYS A 322 12.41 12.41 -25.37
N ALA A 323 11.56 13.17 -26.06
CA ALA A 323 11.99 14.09 -27.10
C ALA A 323 12.90 15.20 -26.54
N ALA A 324 12.53 15.80 -25.40
CA ALA A 324 13.33 16.85 -24.76
C ALA A 324 14.71 16.33 -24.29
N ILE A 325 14.75 15.13 -23.71
CA ILE A 325 16.00 14.48 -23.29
C ILE A 325 16.93 14.21 -24.46
N ASN A 326 16.40 13.71 -25.58
CA ASN A 326 17.21 13.42 -26.76
C ASN A 326 17.88 14.66 -27.35
N SER A 327 17.27 15.83 -27.24
CA SER A 327 17.87 17.10 -27.70
C SER A 327 19.15 17.46 -26.95
N GLY A 328 19.38 16.89 -25.76
CA GLY A 328 20.60 17.03 -24.98
C GLY A 328 21.52 15.81 -25.01
N GLY A 329 21.32 14.90 -25.97
CA GLY A 329 22.19 13.73 -26.17
C GLY A 329 21.66 12.43 -25.59
N GLY A 330 20.59 12.44 -24.80
CA GLY A 330 19.98 11.24 -24.22
C GLY A 330 20.22 11.09 -22.72
N VAL A 331 20.03 9.86 -22.23
CA VAL A 331 20.20 9.48 -20.82
C VAL A 331 21.50 8.70 -20.66
N VAL A 332 22.25 9.04 -19.62
CA VAL A 332 23.35 8.23 -19.09
C VAL A 332 22.88 7.54 -17.80
N THR A 333 23.12 6.23 -17.69
CA THR A 333 22.70 5.45 -16.53
C THR A 333 23.84 4.71 -15.85
N ALA A 334 23.75 4.54 -14.53
CA ALA A 334 24.68 3.75 -13.72
C ALA A 334 23.92 2.69 -12.92
N LEU A 335 24.33 1.43 -13.03
CA LEU A 335 23.90 0.33 -12.16
C LEU A 335 24.80 0.33 -10.93
N LEU A 336 24.22 0.61 -9.77
CA LEU A 336 24.95 0.79 -8.51
C LEU A 336 24.92 -0.48 -7.65
N ALA A 337 23.86 -1.28 -7.75
CA ALA A 337 23.75 -2.57 -7.09
C ALA A 337 22.73 -3.47 -7.82
N ASP A 338 22.92 -4.79 -7.72
CA ASP A 338 21.97 -5.79 -8.20
C ASP A 338 21.90 -6.96 -7.21
N GLY A 339 20.80 -7.05 -6.46
CA GLY A 339 20.56 -8.15 -5.53
C GLY A 339 19.16 -8.12 -4.96
N MET A 340 18.40 -9.19 -5.22
CA MET A 340 17.09 -9.42 -4.60
C MET A 340 17.27 -9.87 -3.15
N THR A 341 16.26 -9.62 -2.31
CA THR A 341 16.34 -9.92 -0.88
C THR A 341 15.21 -10.80 -0.37
N ARG A 342 15.51 -11.58 0.66
CA ARG A 342 14.55 -12.33 1.47
C ARG A 342 14.93 -12.18 2.94
N GLY A 343 13.94 -11.83 3.76
CA GLY A 343 14.13 -11.49 5.16
C GLY A 343 13.34 -12.40 6.09
N PRO A 344 13.78 -13.63 6.40
CA PRO A 344 13.15 -14.48 7.41
C PRO A 344 13.22 -13.89 8.83
N THR A 345 12.31 -14.36 9.67
CA THR A 345 12.38 -14.22 11.13
C THR A 345 12.50 -15.60 11.74
N VAL A 346 13.52 -15.77 12.58
CA VAL A 346 13.71 -16.97 13.39
C VAL A 346 13.67 -16.61 14.86
N ARG A 347 13.29 -17.55 15.73
CA ARG A 347 13.14 -17.34 17.17
C ARG A 347 13.94 -18.37 17.94
N PHE A 348 14.56 -17.92 19.03
CA PHE A 348 15.27 -18.74 20.00
C PHE A 348 14.60 -18.68 21.37
N ARG A 349 15.03 -19.56 22.28
CA ARG A 349 14.50 -19.64 23.65
C ARG A 349 14.65 -18.35 24.45
N ASN A 350 15.72 -17.57 24.21
CA ASN A 350 16.01 -16.32 24.91
C ASN A 350 16.97 -15.44 24.09
N LEU A 351 17.17 -14.20 24.57
CA LEU A 351 18.06 -13.22 23.94
C LEU A 351 19.51 -13.71 23.83
N GLN A 352 20.05 -14.35 24.89
CA GLN A 352 21.42 -14.87 24.88
C GLN A 352 21.64 -15.81 23.69
N ARG A 353 20.70 -16.72 23.46
CA ARG A 353 20.80 -17.69 22.37
C ARG A 353 20.65 -17.04 20.99
N ALA A 354 19.77 -16.04 20.86
CA ALA A 354 19.68 -15.23 19.63
C ALA A 354 20.97 -14.44 19.36
N SER A 355 21.65 -13.97 20.41
CA SER A 355 22.94 -13.28 20.31
C SER A 355 24.06 -14.23 19.86
N GLU A 356 24.10 -15.46 20.38
CA GLU A 356 25.02 -16.50 19.91
C GLU A 356 24.81 -16.79 18.42
N ALA A 357 23.55 -16.93 17.99
CA ALA A 357 23.17 -17.14 16.59
C ALA A 357 23.59 -15.99 15.67
N LYS A 358 23.39 -14.75 16.10
CA LYS A 358 23.87 -13.57 15.38
C LYS A 358 25.39 -13.52 15.30
N ALA A 359 26.09 -13.74 16.41
CA ALA A 359 27.55 -13.71 16.45
C ALA A 359 28.16 -14.79 15.53
N TRP A 360 27.56 -15.98 15.49
CA TRP A 360 27.93 -17.02 14.54
C TRP A 360 27.69 -16.58 13.09
N LEU A 361 26.51 -16.05 12.78
CA LEU A 361 26.15 -15.59 11.43
C LEU A 361 27.08 -14.46 10.93
N ASP A 362 27.47 -13.54 11.82
CA ASP A 362 28.37 -12.44 11.51
C ASP A 362 29.85 -12.89 11.43
N SER A 363 30.18 -14.10 11.89
CA SER A 363 31.53 -14.67 11.77
C SER A 363 31.80 -15.16 10.34
N GLU A 364 33.08 -15.17 9.94
CA GLU A 364 33.48 -15.69 8.63
C GLU A 364 33.03 -17.14 8.44
N HIS A 365 33.22 -17.99 9.45
CA HIS A 365 32.80 -19.39 9.39
C HIS A 365 31.30 -19.54 9.18
N GLY A 366 30.47 -18.83 9.97
CA GLY A 366 29.02 -18.93 9.84
C GLY A 366 28.50 -18.38 8.53
N TYR A 367 29.01 -17.22 8.08
CA TYR A 367 28.67 -16.66 6.78
C TYR A 367 29.03 -17.62 5.63
N ARG A 368 30.23 -18.21 5.63
CA ARG A 368 30.64 -19.16 4.57
C ARG A 368 29.77 -20.42 4.55
N SER A 369 29.39 -20.94 5.72
CA SER A 369 28.48 -22.09 5.84
C SER A 369 27.11 -21.81 5.21
N ILE A 370 26.49 -20.66 5.52
CA ILE A 370 25.20 -20.30 4.91
C ILE A 370 25.31 -19.92 3.43
N GLU A 371 26.42 -19.31 3.01
CA GLU A 371 26.70 -18.95 1.62
C GLU A 371 26.79 -20.20 0.75
N ALA A 372 27.58 -21.19 1.18
CA ALA A 372 27.70 -22.47 0.49
C ALA A 372 26.34 -23.17 0.36
N ALA A 373 25.57 -23.22 1.45
CA ALA A 373 24.24 -23.81 1.48
C ALA A 373 23.26 -23.08 0.54
N PHE A 374 23.20 -21.75 0.61
CA PHE A 374 22.34 -20.92 -0.25
C PHE A 374 22.68 -21.12 -1.73
N ASN A 375 23.96 -20.99 -2.09
CA ASN A 375 24.44 -21.03 -3.48
C ASN A 375 24.25 -22.43 -4.11
N SER A 376 24.21 -23.50 -3.31
CA SER A 376 23.95 -24.87 -3.81
C SER A 376 22.55 -25.03 -4.45
N THR A 377 21.62 -24.11 -4.18
CA THR A 377 20.22 -24.24 -4.62
C THR A 377 19.94 -23.76 -6.04
N SER A 378 20.89 -23.01 -6.63
CA SER A 378 20.73 -22.33 -7.93
C SER A 378 22.06 -22.10 -8.63
N ARG A 379 22.10 -22.32 -9.95
CA ARG A 379 23.27 -21.97 -10.77
C ARG A 379 23.56 -20.47 -10.83
N PHE A 380 22.53 -19.64 -10.66
CA PHE A 380 22.63 -18.16 -10.73
C PHE A 380 22.74 -17.50 -9.36
N GLY A 381 22.15 -18.12 -8.34
CA GLY A 381 22.09 -17.56 -6.98
C GLY A 381 23.49 -17.39 -6.41
N ARG A 382 23.90 -16.15 -6.15
CA ARG A 382 25.16 -15.82 -5.47
C ARG A 382 24.86 -14.93 -4.29
N LEU A 383 24.93 -15.49 -3.08
CA LEU A 383 24.70 -14.75 -1.85
C LEU A 383 25.75 -13.64 -1.74
N GLN A 384 25.30 -12.41 -1.50
CA GLN A 384 26.13 -11.22 -1.37
C GLN A 384 26.26 -10.78 0.09
N SER A 385 25.19 -10.94 0.86
CA SER A 385 25.17 -10.61 2.29
C SER A 385 24.01 -11.28 3.02
N ALA A 386 24.15 -11.40 4.34
CA ALA A 386 23.11 -11.84 5.27
C ALA A 386 23.12 -10.94 6.51
N ARG A 387 22.57 -9.72 6.39
CA ARG A 387 22.56 -8.75 7.50
C ARG A 387 21.50 -9.12 8.52
N SER A 388 21.80 -9.02 9.81
CA SER A 388 20.88 -9.49 10.84
C SER A 388 20.66 -8.48 11.98
N VAL A 389 19.44 -8.46 12.51
CA VAL A 389 19.03 -7.63 13.66
C VAL A 389 18.26 -8.49 14.66
N ILE A 390 18.57 -8.32 15.95
CA ILE A 390 17.87 -9.01 17.04
C ILE A 390 16.79 -8.10 17.61
N VAL A 391 15.60 -8.66 17.87
CA VAL A 391 14.54 -8.02 18.66
C VAL A 391 14.00 -9.05 19.67
N GLY A 392 14.28 -8.83 20.95
CA GLY A 392 13.96 -9.82 21.98
C GLY A 392 14.71 -11.14 21.73
N SER A 393 13.99 -12.25 21.63
CA SER A 393 14.59 -13.55 21.26
C SER A 393 14.41 -13.90 19.77
N GLU A 394 14.02 -12.94 18.94
CA GLU A 394 13.91 -13.10 17.49
C GLU A 394 15.10 -12.51 16.76
N LEU A 395 15.52 -13.18 15.67
CA LEU A 395 16.56 -12.74 14.76
C LEU A 395 15.95 -12.55 13.37
N PHE A 396 16.02 -11.33 12.86
CA PHE A 396 15.60 -10.96 11.52
C PHE A 396 16.83 -10.94 10.63
N ILE A 397 16.88 -11.82 9.62
CA ILE A 397 18.06 -11.97 8.76
C ILE A 397 17.68 -11.56 7.35
N ARG A 398 18.33 -10.56 6.78
CA ARG A 398 18.13 -10.06 5.41
C ARG A 398 19.20 -10.65 4.50
N PHE A 399 18.85 -11.72 3.81
CA PHE A 399 19.68 -12.31 2.76
C PHE A 399 19.53 -11.48 1.49
N LYS A 400 20.65 -11.11 0.87
CA LYS A 400 20.73 -10.43 -0.43
C LYS A 400 21.53 -11.28 -1.39
N SER A 401 21.01 -11.52 -2.59
CA SER A 401 21.69 -12.34 -3.59
C SER A 401 21.41 -11.87 -5.02
N PHE A 402 22.39 -12.06 -5.89
CA PHE A 402 22.22 -11.94 -7.33
C PHE A 402 21.36 -13.08 -7.88
N THR A 403 20.46 -12.79 -8.82
CA THR A 403 19.44 -13.74 -9.31
C THR A 403 19.42 -13.92 -10.82
N GLY A 404 20.46 -13.45 -11.53
CA GLY A 404 20.49 -13.44 -12.98
C GLY A 404 19.38 -12.56 -13.55
N ASP A 405 18.76 -13.03 -14.62
CA ASP A 405 17.67 -12.32 -15.30
C ASP A 405 16.29 -12.50 -14.66
N ALA A 406 16.18 -13.38 -13.65
CA ALA A 406 14.95 -13.51 -12.89
C ALA A 406 14.86 -12.37 -11.87
N MET A 407 13.64 -11.89 -11.63
CA MET A 407 13.38 -11.03 -10.47
C MET A 407 13.78 -11.75 -9.16
N GLY A 408 13.60 -13.08 -9.12
CA GLY A 408 14.37 -13.94 -8.22
C GLY A 408 13.71 -14.33 -6.90
N MET A 409 12.46 -13.93 -6.65
CA MET A 409 11.81 -14.17 -5.35
C MET A 409 11.67 -15.64 -4.94
N ASN A 410 11.38 -16.54 -5.90
CA ASN A 410 11.33 -17.98 -5.63
C ASN A 410 12.73 -18.56 -5.40
N MET A 411 13.73 -18.08 -6.15
CA MET A 411 15.14 -18.47 -5.98
C MET A 411 15.63 -18.07 -4.59
N MET A 412 15.33 -16.84 -4.15
CA MET A 412 15.66 -16.37 -2.82
C MET A 412 15.03 -17.22 -1.72
N SER A 413 13.73 -17.53 -1.83
CA SER A 413 13.04 -18.33 -0.80
C SER A 413 13.65 -19.72 -0.65
N LYS A 414 13.96 -20.39 -1.77
CA LYS A 414 14.63 -21.71 -1.78
C LYS A 414 16.03 -21.64 -1.17
N GLY A 415 16.82 -20.63 -1.55
CA GLY A 415 18.16 -20.43 -1.01
C GLY A 415 18.15 -20.16 0.49
N VAL A 416 17.24 -19.32 0.97
CA VAL A 416 17.08 -19.02 2.41
C VAL A 416 16.65 -20.26 3.19
N GLU A 417 15.72 -21.05 2.68
CA GLU A 417 15.31 -22.30 3.35
C GLU A 417 16.52 -23.23 3.56
N LYS A 418 17.37 -23.39 2.54
CA LYS A 418 18.58 -24.21 2.65
C LYS A 418 19.64 -23.59 3.58
N ALA A 419 19.77 -22.26 3.58
CA ALA A 419 20.66 -21.56 4.50
C ALA A 419 20.23 -21.70 5.97
N LEU A 420 18.93 -21.64 6.26
CA LEU A 420 18.40 -21.86 7.60
C LEU A 420 18.57 -23.32 8.05
N ALA A 421 18.42 -24.29 7.15
CA ALA A 421 18.75 -25.68 7.45
C ALA A 421 20.24 -25.86 7.81
N ALA A 422 21.14 -25.23 7.07
CA ALA A 422 22.58 -25.25 7.39
C ALA A 422 22.89 -24.59 8.74
N MET A 423 22.17 -23.50 9.09
CA MET A 423 22.31 -22.89 10.41
C MET A 423 21.90 -23.87 11.53
N ALA A 424 20.81 -24.62 11.35
CA ALA A 424 20.40 -25.65 12.30
C ALA A 424 21.45 -26.77 12.43
N GLU A 425 22.04 -27.21 11.33
CA GLU A 425 23.12 -28.22 11.29
C GLU A 425 24.41 -27.74 12.00
N ASN A 426 24.60 -26.43 12.16
CA ASN A 426 25.78 -25.82 12.80
C ASN A 426 25.51 -25.42 14.26
N GLY A 427 24.70 -26.21 14.96
CA GLY A 427 24.48 -26.07 16.40
C GLY A 427 23.46 -25.01 16.77
N PHE A 428 22.45 -24.78 15.92
CA PHE A 428 21.26 -23.97 16.20
C PHE A 428 19.98 -24.76 15.92
N GLU A 429 19.96 -26.05 16.29
CA GLU A 429 18.82 -26.95 16.14
C GLU A 429 17.59 -26.52 16.96
N ASP A 430 17.79 -25.67 17.97
CA ASP A 430 16.74 -25.04 18.77
C ASP A 430 16.09 -23.82 18.08
N MET A 431 16.55 -23.45 16.88
CA MET A 431 16.00 -22.37 16.07
C MET A 431 14.59 -22.71 15.57
N HIS A 432 13.61 -21.90 15.94
CA HIS A 432 12.26 -21.96 15.38
C HIS A 432 12.12 -20.97 14.23
N VAL A 433 11.91 -21.45 13.00
CA VAL A 433 11.62 -20.58 11.85
C VAL A 433 10.19 -20.05 11.97
N THR A 434 10.03 -18.82 12.46
CA THR A 434 8.72 -18.17 12.60
C THR A 434 8.10 -17.86 11.24
N SER A 435 8.91 -17.37 10.30
CA SER A 435 8.49 -17.10 8.93
C SER A 435 9.69 -16.97 8.00
N LEU A 436 9.59 -17.51 6.78
CA LEU A 436 10.57 -17.24 5.73
C LEU A 436 10.52 -15.79 5.21
N SER A 437 9.43 -15.07 5.48
CA SER A 437 9.25 -13.66 5.17
C SER A 437 8.74 -12.91 6.40
N GLY A 438 9.68 -12.48 7.24
CA GLY A 438 9.51 -11.67 8.44
C GLY A 438 9.32 -10.17 8.19
N ASN A 439 8.88 -9.78 6.99
CA ASN A 439 8.80 -8.39 6.53
C ASN A 439 10.11 -7.58 6.52
N TYR A 440 11.27 -8.20 6.78
CA TYR A 440 12.59 -7.57 6.69
C TYR A 440 13.25 -7.73 5.30
N CYS A 441 12.48 -8.13 4.27
CA CYS A 441 12.98 -8.22 2.90
C CYS A 441 13.29 -6.82 2.31
N THR A 442 12.36 -5.87 2.15
CA THR A 442 10.90 -5.90 2.40
C THR A 442 10.12 -5.94 1.08
N ASP A 443 9.23 -6.92 0.91
CA ASP A 443 8.54 -7.16 -0.35
C ASP A 443 7.16 -6.51 -0.40
N LYS A 444 6.85 -5.71 -1.43
CA LYS A 444 5.51 -5.10 -1.67
C LYS A 444 4.97 -4.21 -0.54
N LYS A 445 5.85 -3.70 0.32
CA LYS A 445 5.55 -2.71 1.36
C LYS A 445 6.58 -1.60 1.31
N SER A 446 6.15 -0.38 1.62
CA SER A 446 7.08 0.73 1.81
C SER A 446 7.96 0.46 3.03
N ALA A 447 9.28 0.58 2.87
CA ALA A 447 10.24 0.29 3.92
C ALA A 447 11.55 1.06 3.72
N GLY A 448 12.01 1.74 4.78
CA GLY A 448 13.28 2.47 4.76
C GLY A 448 14.49 1.59 4.44
N VAL A 449 14.47 0.30 4.81
CA VAL A 449 15.57 -0.62 4.48
C VAL A 449 15.75 -0.80 2.97
N ASN A 450 14.67 -0.78 2.17
CA ASN A 450 14.78 -0.85 0.71
C ASN A 450 15.34 0.46 0.13
N TRP A 451 15.00 1.60 0.73
CA TRP A 451 15.53 2.90 0.35
C TRP A 451 17.03 3.03 0.64
N VAL A 452 17.46 2.61 1.84
CA VAL A 452 18.84 2.80 2.32
C VAL A 452 19.79 1.73 1.78
N GLU A 453 19.39 0.46 1.80
CA GLU A 453 20.28 -0.66 1.44
C GLU A 453 20.03 -1.23 0.03
N GLY A 454 19.03 -0.70 -0.67
CA GLY A 454 18.58 -1.19 -1.97
C GLY A 454 17.85 -2.53 -1.91
N ARG A 455 17.18 -2.88 -3.01
CA ARG A 455 16.54 -4.19 -3.24
C ARG A 455 16.25 -4.42 -4.72
N GLY A 456 16.71 -5.52 -5.31
CA GLY A 456 16.69 -5.66 -6.76
C GLY A 456 17.80 -4.81 -7.36
N LYS A 457 17.48 -3.93 -8.31
CA LYS A 457 18.45 -3.10 -9.03
C LYS A 457 18.40 -1.66 -8.55
N SER A 458 19.56 -1.12 -8.19
CA SER A 458 19.74 0.29 -7.83
C SER A 458 20.31 1.05 -9.02
N ILE A 459 19.55 1.98 -9.58
CA ILE A 459 19.93 2.74 -10.78
C ILE A 459 19.99 4.24 -10.47
N SER A 460 21.02 4.91 -10.96
CA SER A 460 21.01 6.37 -11.17
C SER A 460 20.92 6.65 -12.66
N ALA A 461 20.07 7.59 -13.07
CA ALA A 461 19.91 8.02 -14.45
C ALA A 461 19.93 9.55 -14.54
N GLN A 462 20.65 10.11 -15.50
CA GLN A 462 20.84 11.55 -15.65
C GLN A 462 20.76 11.98 -17.11
N ALA A 463 20.25 13.20 -17.34
CA ALA A 463 20.27 13.88 -18.62
C ALA A 463 20.53 15.38 -18.42
N THR A 464 21.08 16.02 -19.44
CA THR A 464 21.19 17.49 -19.55
C THR A 464 20.25 17.94 -20.65
N ILE A 465 19.41 18.94 -20.40
CA ILE A 465 18.42 19.47 -21.33
C ILE A 465 18.84 20.89 -21.71
N PRO A 466 19.04 21.21 -23.00
CA PRO A 466 19.38 22.56 -23.41
C PRO A 466 18.32 23.57 -22.95
N GLY A 467 18.75 24.71 -22.41
CA GLY A 467 17.83 25.73 -21.87
C GLY A 467 16.79 26.20 -22.89
N GLU A 468 17.17 26.26 -24.17
CA GLU A 468 16.25 26.59 -25.27
C GLU A 468 15.14 25.55 -25.45
N VAL A 469 15.44 24.27 -25.25
CA VAL A 469 14.45 23.19 -25.33
C VAL A 469 13.51 23.25 -24.12
N VAL A 470 14.01 23.63 -22.94
CA VAL A 470 13.17 23.87 -21.76
C VAL A 470 12.14 24.98 -22.05
N ARG A 471 12.57 26.09 -22.63
CA ARG A 471 11.68 27.21 -23.03
C ARG A 471 10.69 26.82 -24.11
N THR A 472 11.19 26.25 -25.21
CA THR A 472 10.38 26.05 -26.42
C THR A 472 9.55 24.78 -26.39
N ALA A 473 10.06 23.66 -25.88
CA ALA A 473 9.34 22.39 -25.89
C ALA A 473 8.60 22.13 -24.57
N LEU A 474 9.25 22.43 -23.45
CA LEU A 474 8.68 22.20 -22.11
C LEU A 474 7.86 23.38 -21.58
N LYS A 475 7.92 24.53 -22.26
CA LYS A 475 7.11 25.73 -22.03
C LYS A 475 7.29 26.31 -20.62
N THR A 476 8.52 26.28 -20.12
CA THR A 476 8.93 26.83 -18.82
C THR A 476 10.40 27.27 -18.88
N ASP A 477 11.02 27.65 -17.77
CA ASP A 477 12.43 27.98 -17.68
C ASP A 477 13.15 27.11 -16.65
N VAL A 478 14.49 27.12 -16.68
CA VAL A 478 15.33 26.24 -15.87
C VAL A 478 15.22 26.57 -14.38
N ASP A 479 15.24 27.85 -14.03
CA ASP A 479 15.22 28.30 -12.64
C ASP A 479 13.89 27.92 -11.97
N THR A 480 12.76 28.14 -12.67
CA THR A 480 11.43 27.72 -12.22
C THR A 480 11.35 26.20 -12.00
N LEU A 481 11.97 25.38 -12.87
CA LEU A 481 11.98 23.93 -12.70
C LEU A 481 12.79 23.47 -11.49
N VAL A 482 13.96 24.08 -11.28
CA VAL A 482 14.82 23.79 -10.12
C VAL A 482 14.06 24.14 -8.83
N ASP A 483 13.43 25.32 -8.78
CA ASP A 483 12.65 25.78 -7.63
C ASP A 483 11.43 24.91 -7.37
N LEU A 484 10.73 24.48 -8.43
CA LEU A 484 9.62 23.53 -8.32
C LEU A 484 10.09 22.18 -7.77
N ASN A 485 11.20 21.63 -8.27
CA ASN A 485 11.71 20.36 -7.78
C ASN A 485 12.08 20.44 -6.29
N ARG A 486 12.77 21.53 -5.90
CA ARG A 486 13.13 21.77 -4.50
C ARG A 486 11.89 21.89 -3.62
N SER A 487 10.92 22.69 -4.01
CA SER A 487 9.73 22.96 -3.21
C SER A 487 8.80 21.75 -3.13
N LYS A 488 8.57 21.07 -4.26
CA LYS A 488 7.62 19.96 -4.37
C LYS A 488 8.24 18.62 -3.98
N ASN A 489 9.26 18.19 -4.70
CA ASN A 489 9.79 16.82 -4.61
C ASN A 489 10.69 16.65 -3.39
N LEU A 490 11.34 17.72 -2.89
CA LEU A 490 12.16 17.67 -1.69
C LEU A 490 11.37 18.17 -0.47
N THR A 491 11.14 19.48 -0.35
CA THR A 491 10.52 20.08 0.84
C THR A 491 9.11 19.54 1.06
N GLY A 492 8.27 19.48 0.02
CA GLY A 492 6.91 18.95 0.11
C GLY A 492 6.88 17.49 0.58
N SER A 493 7.73 16.64 0.00
CA SER A 493 7.85 15.24 0.42
C SER A 493 8.40 15.10 1.85
N ALA A 494 9.32 15.96 2.27
CA ALA A 494 9.82 15.99 3.65
C ALA A 494 8.72 16.37 4.66
N VAL A 495 7.95 17.42 4.36
CA VAL A 495 6.78 17.83 5.17
C VAL A 495 5.74 16.71 5.26
N ALA A 496 5.56 15.94 4.19
CA ALA A 496 4.64 14.80 4.16
C ALA A 496 5.16 13.55 4.91
N GLY A 497 6.39 13.55 5.42
CA GLY A 497 7.00 12.38 6.06
C GLY A 497 7.24 11.21 5.07
N SER A 498 7.46 11.52 3.79
CA SER A 498 7.67 10.53 2.74
C SER A 498 9.03 9.83 2.89
N ILE A 499 9.05 8.51 2.74
CA ILE A 499 10.28 7.71 2.69
C ILE A 499 10.41 7.11 1.29
N GLY A 500 11.40 7.59 0.53
CA GLY A 500 11.67 7.17 -0.85
C GLY A 500 10.75 7.79 -1.92
N GLY A 501 9.77 8.61 -1.54
CA GLY A 501 8.87 9.31 -2.47
C GLY A 501 9.26 10.76 -2.71
N PHE A 502 10.50 11.02 -3.14
CA PHE A 502 11.03 12.36 -3.44
C PHE A 502 10.98 12.65 -4.95
N ASN A 503 9.81 12.44 -5.56
CA ASN A 503 9.57 12.48 -7.00
C ASN A 503 8.16 12.97 -7.32
N ALA A 504 7.85 13.20 -8.59
CA ALA A 504 6.54 13.64 -9.03
C ALA A 504 5.56 12.48 -9.28
N HIS A 505 5.93 11.51 -10.11
CA HIS A 505 5.07 10.40 -10.51
C HIS A 505 5.83 9.15 -10.99
N ALA A 506 6.98 8.81 -10.38
CA ALA A 506 7.74 7.62 -10.77
C ALA A 506 6.87 6.34 -10.81
N ALA A 507 5.91 6.23 -9.88
CA ALA A 507 4.97 5.12 -9.80
C ALA A 507 4.10 4.94 -11.06
N ASN A 508 3.71 6.02 -11.74
CA ASN A 508 2.92 5.95 -12.97
C ASN A 508 3.71 5.28 -14.08
N ILE A 509 4.98 5.69 -14.25
CA ILE A 509 5.85 5.15 -15.30
C ILE A 509 6.24 3.71 -15.01
N VAL A 510 6.66 3.41 -13.77
CA VAL A 510 7.01 2.05 -13.32
C VAL A 510 5.83 1.11 -13.55
N THR A 511 4.63 1.47 -13.10
CA THR A 511 3.43 0.63 -13.27
C THR A 511 3.11 0.37 -14.74
N ALA A 512 3.15 1.41 -15.58
CA ALA A 512 2.81 1.27 -16.99
C ALA A 512 3.78 0.34 -17.73
N ILE A 513 5.09 0.45 -17.45
CA ILE A 513 6.10 -0.45 -18.02
C ILE A 513 5.95 -1.86 -17.44
N PHE A 514 5.73 -1.99 -16.12
CA PHE A 514 5.62 -3.28 -15.43
C PHE A 514 4.49 -4.13 -15.98
N ILE A 515 3.30 -3.54 -16.17
CA ILE A 515 2.15 -4.23 -16.73
C ILE A 515 2.42 -4.65 -18.18
N ALA A 516 2.98 -3.76 -18.99
CA ALA A 516 3.29 -4.05 -20.39
C ALA A 516 4.29 -5.21 -20.54
N THR A 517 5.24 -5.32 -19.61
CA THR A 517 6.40 -6.22 -19.73
C THR A 517 6.32 -7.45 -18.82
N GLY A 518 5.16 -7.69 -18.20
CA GLY A 518 4.91 -8.91 -17.41
C GLY A 518 5.64 -8.97 -16.07
N GLN A 519 5.98 -7.82 -15.50
CA GLN A 519 6.51 -7.70 -14.15
C GLN A 519 5.38 -7.84 -13.12
N ASP A 520 5.71 -7.86 -11.83
CA ASP A 520 4.73 -7.88 -10.75
C ASP A 520 4.30 -6.44 -10.38
N PRO A 521 3.07 -6.00 -10.70
CA PRO A 521 2.66 -4.62 -10.46
C PRO A 521 2.59 -4.26 -8.97
N ALA A 522 2.48 -5.24 -8.06
CA ALA A 522 2.48 -4.97 -6.63
C ALA A 522 3.88 -4.57 -6.11
N GLN A 523 4.94 -4.89 -6.86
CA GLN A 523 6.30 -4.43 -6.56
C GLN A 523 6.53 -2.96 -6.91
N ASN A 524 5.57 -2.29 -7.56
CA ASN A 524 5.59 -0.84 -7.75
C ASN A 524 5.82 -0.10 -6.42
N VAL A 525 5.28 -0.62 -5.30
CA VAL A 525 5.42 -0.01 -3.96
C VAL A 525 6.87 0.29 -3.58
N ALA A 526 7.82 -0.59 -3.91
CA ALA A 526 9.25 -0.36 -3.67
C ALA A 526 9.98 0.08 -4.95
N SER A 527 9.58 -0.44 -6.12
CA SER A 527 10.21 -0.11 -7.40
C SER A 527 10.02 1.34 -7.83
N SER A 528 9.00 2.04 -7.30
CA SER A 528 8.79 3.47 -7.54
C SER A 528 9.49 4.38 -6.53
N SER A 529 10.28 3.83 -5.60
CA SER A 529 11.12 4.64 -4.73
C SER A 529 12.13 5.39 -5.59
N CYS A 530 12.07 6.72 -5.56
CA CYS A 530 12.78 7.60 -6.48
C CYS A 530 13.05 8.95 -5.83
N LEU A 531 14.29 9.43 -5.97
CA LEU A 531 14.69 10.81 -5.70
C LEU A 531 15.00 11.51 -7.03
N THR A 532 14.24 12.56 -7.32
CA THR A 532 14.44 13.42 -8.48
C THR A 532 15.22 14.67 -8.07
N THR A 533 16.31 14.95 -8.77
CA THR A 533 17.09 16.18 -8.57
C THR A 533 17.17 16.97 -9.86
N MET A 534 17.18 18.29 -9.73
CA MET A 534 17.30 19.24 -10.84
C MET A 534 18.29 20.32 -10.44
N THR A 535 19.20 20.67 -11.34
CA THR A 535 20.23 21.68 -11.11
C THR A 535 20.51 22.42 -12.41
N LYS A 536 20.70 23.74 -12.31
CA LYS A 536 21.10 24.57 -13.43
C LYS A 536 22.61 24.42 -13.67
N VAL A 537 23.00 24.15 -14.91
CA VAL A 537 24.40 24.06 -15.35
C VAL A 537 24.58 24.99 -16.53
N GLY A 538 25.16 26.17 -16.28
CA GLY A 538 25.10 27.26 -17.26
C GLY A 538 23.65 27.68 -17.50
N GLU A 539 23.21 27.64 -18.75
CA GLU A 539 21.81 27.91 -19.15
C GLU A 539 20.96 26.63 -19.26
N ASP A 540 21.56 25.47 -19.05
CA ASP A 540 20.93 24.17 -19.25
C ASP A 540 20.41 23.58 -17.94
N LEU A 541 19.45 22.67 -18.06
CA LEU A 541 18.90 21.91 -16.94
C LEU A 541 19.58 20.54 -16.88
N GLN A 542 20.29 20.24 -15.81
CA GLN A 542 20.65 18.87 -15.46
C GLN A 542 19.56 18.28 -14.58
N ILE A 543 19.03 17.11 -14.96
CA ILE A 543 18.03 16.35 -14.20
C ILE A 543 18.56 14.94 -13.95
N SER A 544 18.33 14.41 -12.75
CA SER A 544 18.63 13.01 -12.43
C SER A 544 17.55 12.35 -11.58
N VAL A 545 17.48 11.02 -11.68
CA VAL A 545 16.69 10.16 -10.80
C VAL A 545 17.58 9.10 -10.17
N TYR A 546 17.41 8.87 -8.87
CA TYR A 546 17.99 7.75 -8.15
C TYR A 546 16.90 6.81 -7.67
N MET A 547 16.95 5.56 -8.12
CA MET A 547 15.95 4.53 -7.84
C MET A 547 16.65 3.31 -7.22
N PRO A 548 16.68 3.18 -5.88
CA PRO A 548 17.48 2.17 -5.19
C PRO A 548 16.90 0.75 -5.24
N SER A 549 15.63 0.60 -5.60
CA SER A 549 14.89 -0.65 -5.35
C SER A 549 14.02 -1.13 -6.50
N ILE A 550 14.51 -1.08 -7.75
CA ILE A 550 13.77 -1.56 -8.93
C ILE A 550 13.77 -3.09 -8.97
N GLU A 551 12.58 -3.69 -8.86
CA GLU A 551 12.39 -5.14 -8.86
C GLU A 551 11.88 -5.61 -10.21
N VAL A 552 12.80 -6.02 -11.08
CA VAL A 552 12.46 -6.48 -12.43
C VAL A 552 13.15 -7.78 -12.79
N GLY A 553 12.55 -8.50 -13.73
CA GLY A 553 13.13 -9.68 -14.38
C GLY A 553 12.64 -9.83 -15.81
N THR A 554 13.38 -10.58 -16.61
CA THR A 554 13.09 -10.85 -18.03
C THR A 554 12.84 -12.34 -18.28
N VAL A 555 12.84 -13.14 -17.21
CA VAL A 555 12.42 -14.55 -17.17
C VAL A 555 11.54 -14.83 -15.94
N GLY A 556 10.56 -15.72 -16.11
CA GLY A 556 9.63 -16.15 -15.06
C GLY A 556 8.47 -15.17 -14.80
N GLY A 557 7.50 -15.60 -14.00
CA GLY A 557 6.30 -14.80 -13.73
C GLY A 557 5.51 -14.48 -15.00
N GLY A 558 5.00 -13.25 -15.11
CA GLY A 558 4.23 -12.80 -16.28
C GLY A 558 5.04 -12.67 -17.57
N THR A 559 6.38 -12.67 -17.50
CA THR A 559 7.27 -12.57 -18.66
C THR A 559 7.22 -13.79 -19.59
N ILE A 560 6.53 -14.87 -19.19
CA ILE A 560 6.34 -16.06 -20.02
C ILE A 560 5.17 -15.91 -21.01
N LEU A 561 4.29 -14.94 -20.78
CA LEU A 561 3.08 -14.72 -21.56
C LEU A 561 3.42 -14.00 -22.87
N ALA A 562 2.85 -14.47 -23.99
CA ALA A 562 3.26 -14.03 -25.33
C ALA A 562 3.13 -12.50 -25.56
N PRO A 563 2.05 -11.81 -25.11
CA PRO A 563 1.96 -10.35 -25.28
C PRO A 563 3.07 -9.60 -24.52
N GLN A 564 3.36 -9.99 -23.28
CA GLN A 564 4.40 -9.40 -22.45
C GLN A 564 5.80 -9.70 -23.00
N GLN A 565 6.01 -10.88 -23.58
CA GLN A 565 7.24 -11.22 -24.30
C GLN A 565 7.49 -10.30 -25.49
N ALA A 566 6.46 -9.98 -26.28
CA ALA A 566 6.60 -9.05 -27.39
C ALA A 566 7.04 -7.65 -26.93
N MET A 567 6.58 -7.20 -25.75
CA MET A 567 7.00 -5.92 -25.18
C MET A 567 8.45 -5.94 -24.67
N LEU A 568 8.92 -7.07 -24.16
CA LEU A 568 10.34 -7.26 -23.81
C LEU A 568 11.21 -7.34 -25.08
N ASP A 569 10.72 -7.96 -26.16
CA ASP A 569 11.38 -8.01 -27.46
C ASP A 569 11.50 -6.62 -28.09
N LEU A 570 10.48 -5.76 -27.97
CA LEU A 570 10.50 -4.36 -28.44
C LEU A 570 11.69 -3.56 -27.85
N MET A 571 12.05 -3.87 -26.61
CA MET A 571 13.19 -3.23 -25.92
C MET A 571 14.50 -4.01 -26.07
N GLY A 572 14.48 -5.19 -26.71
CA GLY A 572 15.63 -6.07 -26.87
C GLY A 572 16.17 -6.61 -25.54
N VAL A 573 15.28 -6.98 -24.60
CA VAL A 573 15.65 -7.47 -23.26
C VAL A 573 14.92 -8.77 -22.88
N ARG A 574 14.26 -9.45 -23.82
CA ARG A 574 13.57 -10.71 -23.49
C ARG A 574 14.56 -11.82 -23.11
N GLY A 575 14.19 -12.61 -22.10
CA GLY A 575 14.90 -13.83 -21.77
C GLY A 575 16.20 -13.58 -21.01
N SER A 576 17.08 -14.57 -21.05
CA SER A 576 18.39 -14.56 -20.39
C SER A 576 19.49 -14.84 -21.42
N LYS A 577 20.69 -14.31 -21.19
CA LYS A 577 21.89 -14.58 -21.99
C LYS A 577 22.82 -15.48 -21.17
N GLU A 578 23.29 -16.58 -21.78
CA GLU A 578 24.18 -17.52 -21.07
C GLU A 578 25.55 -16.92 -20.77
N GLU A 579 26.09 -16.13 -21.70
CA GLU A 579 27.40 -15.48 -21.62
C GLU A 579 27.42 -14.33 -20.59
N SER A 580 26.27 -13.69 -20.36
CA SER A 580 26.12 -12.53 -19.50
C SER A 580 24.82 -12.58 -18.68
N PRO A 581 24.69 -13.53 -17.73
CA PRO A 581 23.48 -13.65 -16.93
C PRO A 581 23.15 -12.35 -16.19
N GLY A 582 21.89 -11.92 -16.24
CA GLY A 582 21.40 -10.70 -15.59
C GLY A 582 21.47 -9.43 -16.44
N GLU A 583 22.20 -9.43 -17.56
CA GLU A 583 22.36 -8.25 -18.40
C GLU A 583 21.01 -7.72 -18.92
N ASN A 584 20.09 -8.61 -19.32
CA ASN A 584 18.79 -8.21 -19.84
C ASN A 584 17.93 -7.57 -18.74
N ALA A 585 17.90 -8.16 -17.55
CA ALA A 585 17.16 -7.58 -16.43
C ALA A 585 17.79 -6.25 -15.96
N GLN A 586 19.12 -6.12 -15.99
CA GLN A 586 19.81 -4.87 -15.68
C GLN A 586 19.50 -3.78 -16.70
N LYS A 587 19.51 -4.13 -17.99
CA LYS A 587 19.08 -3.23 -19.07
C LYS A 587 17.64 -2.80 -18.90
N LEU A 588 16.71 -3.72 -18.60
CA LEU A 588 15.32 -3.39 -18.30
C LEU A 588 15.19 -2.37 -17.15
N ALA A 589 15.95 -2.52 -16.06
CA ALA A 589 15.92 -1.54 -14.96
C ALA A 589 16.44 -0.16 -15.37
N ARG A 590 17.48 -0.10 -16.21
CA ARG A 590 17.98 1.17 -16.78
C ARG A 590 16.93 1.85 -17.66
N ILE A 591 16.19 1.06 -18.44
CA ILE A 591 15.08 1.55 -19.27
C ILE A 591 13.95 2.10 -18.40
N VAL A 592 13.57 1.37 -17.34
CA VAL A 592 12.55 1.83 -16.37
C VAL A 592 12.97 3.17 -15.75
N ALA A 593 14.19 3.28 -15.23
CA ALA A 593 14.70 4.52 -14.65
C ALA A 593 14.76 5.67 -15.67
N SER A 594 15.12 5.38 -16.92
CA SER A 594 15.17 6.38 -18.00
C SER A 594 13.77 6.85 -18.40
N GLY A 595 12.79 5.94 -18.44
CA GLY A 595 11.39 6.29 -18.63
C GLY A 595 10.87 7.16 -17.50
N VAL A 596 11.22 6.84 -16.24
CA VAL A 596 10.88 7.66 -15.06
C VAL A 596 11.48 9.05 -15.21
N LEU A 597 12.76 9.18 -15.56
CA LEU A 597 13.41 10.47 -15.80
C LEU A 597 12.66 11.32 -16.84
N ALA A 598 12.26 10.71 -17.96
CA ALA A 598 11.47 11.36 -19.01
C ALA A 598 10.09 11.82 -18.50
N GLY A 599 9.40 10.95 -17.77
CA GLY A 599 8.14 11.27 -17.13
C GLY A 599 8.27 12.43 -16.15
N GLU A 600 9.28 12.38 -15.26
CA GLU A 600 9.54 13.39 -14.24
C GLU A 600 9.78 14.77 -14.86
N LEU A 601 10.64 14.85 -15.88
CA LEU A 601 10.91 16.07 -16.63
C LEU A 601 9.62 16.67 -17.16
N SER A 602 8.85 15.88 -17.91
CA SER A 602 7.63 16.39 -18.54
C SER A 602 6.56 16.81 -17.52
N LEU A 603 6.30 16.02 -16.48
CA LEU A 603 5.28 16.37 -15.49
C LEU A 603 5.68 17.61 -14.68
N CYS A 604 6.93 17.70 -14.24
CA CYS A 604 7.43 18.87 -13.51
C CYS A 604 7.32 20.13 -14.36
N SER A 605 7.64 20.06 -15.67
CA SER A 605 7.45 21.19 -16.57
C SER A 605 5.99 21.57 -16.77
N ALA A 606 5.08 20.58 -16.87
CA ALA A 606 3.66 20.86 -16.99
C ALA A 606 3.10 21.57 -15.75
N LEU A 607 3.57 21.19 -14.55
CA LEU A 607 3.24 21.83 -13.28
C LEU A 607 3.81 23.26 -13.20
N ALA A 608 5.09 23.44 -13.52
CA ALA A 608 5.76 24.73 -13.55
C ALA A 608 5.04 25.72 -14.47
N ALA A 609 4.61 25.26 -15.65
CA ALA A 609 3.88 26.07 -16.63
C ALA A 609 2.37 26.26 -16.32
N GLY A 610 1.85 25.69 -15.22
CA GLY A 610 0.41 25.76 -14.89
C GLY A 610 -0.50 25.08 -15.92
N SER A 611 0.01 24.09 -16.67
CA SER A 611 -0.68 23.47 -17.82
C SER A 611 -1.30 22.10 -17.53
N LEU A 612 -1.13 21.58 -16.31
CA LEU A 612 -1.58 20.23 -15.92
C LEU A 612 -3.09 20.04 -16.15
N VAL A 613 -3.92 20.94 -15.61
CA VAL A 613 -5.39 20.80 -15.66
C VAL A 613 -5.89 20.82 -17.11
N ARG A 614 -5.36 21.72 -17.96
CA ARG A 614 -5.73 21.78 -19.38
C ARG A 614 -5.41 20.48 -20.12
N SER A 615 -4.25 19.89 -19.85
CA SER A 615 -3.81 18.65 -20.50
C SER A 615 -4.64 17.43 -20.07
N HIS A 616 -4.98 17.32 -18.78
CA HIS A 616 -5.87 16.26 -18.30
C HIS A 616 -7.31 16.43 -18.82
N MET A 617 -7.81 17.66 -18.92
CA MET A 617 -9.16 17.88 -19.48
C MET A 617 -9.24 17.52 -20.97
N ALA A 618 -8.17 17.72 -21.74
CA ALA A 618 -8.15 17.40 -23.18
C ALA A 618 -8.01 15.89 -23.47
N HIS A 619 -7.35 15.13 -22.60
CA HIS A 619 -6.95 13.75 -22.89
C HIS A 619 -7.44 12.69 -21.89
N ASN A 620 -7.90 13.09 -20.71
CA ASN A 620 -8.27 12.16 -19.62
C ASN A 620 -9.74 12.27 -19.19
N ARG A 621 -10.56 13.08 -19.87
CA ARG A 621 -12.02 13.13 -19.69
C ARG A 621 -12.71 13.17 -21.06
N LYS A 622 -13.69 12.29 -21.24
CA LYS A 622 -14.72 12.40 -22.29
C LYS A 622 -16.01 12.86 -21.66
#